data_AF-A0A9Y4NMD0-F1
#
_entry.id   AF-A0A9Y4NMD0-F1
#
_cell.length_a   1.000
_cell.length_b   1.000
_cell.length_c   1.000
_cell.angle_alpha   90.00
_cell.angle_beta   90.00
_cell.angle_gamma   90.00
#
_symmetry.space_group_name_H-M   'P 1'
#
loop_
_entity.id
_entity.type
_entity.pdbx_description
1 polymer ?
#
loop_
_entity_poly.entity_id
_entity_poly.type
_entity_poly.pdbx_seq_one_letter_code
_entity_poly.pdbx_strand_id
1 'polypeptide(L)'
;MNGTMAASSHRIMLGPLVAAIDQGTSSTRFLVFNSKTAELLSHHQVEIKQSFPKEGWVEEDPNEILQSVYECMERTCEKLTQLNIDISNIKAIGVTNQRETTLVWDKETGEPLYNAIVWLDLRTQSTVESLINKTPGRNKNHLKHKTGLPISTYFSAVKLRWLMDNVKEVHEAVVSHRAMFGTVDSWLIWCLTGGKSGGVHCTDVTNASRTMLFNIHTMDWDPELC
;
A
#
# COMPACT_ATOMS: atom_id res chain seq x y z
N MET A 1 40.40 -16.45 -43.76
CA MET A 1 39.37 -15.42 -43.57
C MET A 1 38.14 -16.10 -42.99
N ASN A 2 38.06 -16.21 -41.66
CA ASN A 2 36.85 -16.70 -40.99
C ASN A 2 36.20 -15.50 -40.31
N GLY A 3 35.22 -14.91 -40.98
CA GLY A 3 34.41 -13.83 -40.43
C GLY A 3 33.38 -14.40 -39.47
N THR A 4 33.58 -14.18 -38.18
CA THR A 4 32.57 -14.39 -37.15
C THR A 4 31.48 -13.34 -37.36
N MET A 5 30.31 -13.75 -37.86
CA MET A 5 29.13 -12.90 -37.85
C MET A 5 28.67 -12.72 -36.41
N ALA A 6 28.95 -11.53 -35.84
CA ALA A 6 28.28 -11.08 -34.64
C ALA A 6 26.81 -10.85 -34.98
N ALA A 7 25.92 -11.67 -34.44
CA ALA A 7 24.48 -11.42 -34.50
C ALA A 7 24.21 -10.10 -33.77
N SER A 8 23.95 -9.02 -34.51
CA SER A 8 23.51 -7.76 -33.94
C SER A 8 22.10 -7.96 -33.39
N SER A 9 21.99 -8.25 -32.10
CA SER A 9 20.72 -8.24 -31.36
C SER A 9 20.15 -6.83 -31.42
N HIS A 10 19.29 -6.56 -32.41
CA HIS A 10 18.55 -5.31 -32.48
C HIS A 10 17.66 -5.22 -31.24
N ARG A 11 18.07 -4.43 -30.25
CA ARG A 11 17.18 -4.01 -29.17
C ARG A 11 15.98 -3.33 -29.83
N ILE A 12 14.78 -3.82 -29.52
CA ILE A 12 13.56 -3.19 -29.99
C ILE A 12 13.53 -1.82 -29.29
N MET A 13 13.68 -0.73 -30.06
CA MET A 13 13.47 0.63 -29.54
C MET A 13 11.98 0.84 -29.28
N LEU A 14 11.51 0.28 -28.17
CA LEU A 14 10.25 0.68 -27.56
C LEU A 14 10.44 2.07 -26.96
N GLY A 15 9.42 2.91 -27.07
CA GLY A 15 9.39 4.22 -26.42
C GLY A 15 9.51 4.11 -24.90
N PRO A 16 9.40 5.23 -24.16
CA PRO A 16 9.40 5.20 -22.71
C PRO A 16 8.39 4.18 -22.18
N LEU A 17 8.75 3.49 -21.10
CA LEU A 17 7.90 2.52 -20.44
C LEU A 17 7.42 3.08 -19.10
N VAL A 18 6.23 2.67 -18.70
CA VAL A 18 5.67 2.95 -17.37
C VAL A 18 5.34 1.63 -16.73
N ALA A 19 5.78 1.43 -15.49
CA ALA A 19 5.40 0.27 -14.71
C ALA A 19 4.29 0.60 -13.71
N ALA A 20 3.56 -0.42 -13.26
CA ALA A 20 2.57 -0.30 -12.22
C ALA A 20 2.70 -1.47 -11.24
N ILE A 21 2.72 -1.15 -9.94
CA ILE A 21 2.47 -2.09 -8.86
C ILE A 21 0.97 -2.10 -8.59
N ASP A 22 0.35 -3.27 -8.69
CA ASP A 22 -1.05 -3.51 -8.32
C ASP A 22 -1.07 -4.47 -7.13
N GLN A 23 -1.19 -3.91 -5.92
CA GLN A 23 -1.24 -4.67 -4.67
C GLN A 23 -2.70 -4.92 -4.29
N GLY A 24 -3.25 -6.05 -4.69
CA GLY A 24 -4.62 -6.45 -4.33
C GLY A 24 -4.67 -7.29 -3.05
N THR A 25 -5.87 -7.54 -2.55
CA THR A 25 -6.12 -8.35 -1.34
C THR A 25 -5.74 -9.84 -1.49
N SER A 26 -5.65 -10.36 -2.72
CA SER A 26 -5.38 -11.79 -2.98
C SER A 26 -4.10 -12.03 -3.76
N SER A 27 -3.53 -10.99 -4.35
CA SER A 27 -2.33 -11.09 -5.16
C SER A 27 -1.70 -9.73 -5.39
N THR A 28 -0.39 -9.72 -5.53
CA THR A 28 0.39 -8.60 -6.04
C THR A 28 0.72 -8.81 -7.51
N ARG A 29 0.73 -7.73 -8.30
CA ARG A 29 1.22 -7.73 -9.67
C ARG A 29 2.20 -6.60 -9.90
N PHE A 30 3.13 -6.83 -10.82
CA PHE A 30 3.92 -5.77 -11.45
C PHE A 30 3.72 -5.86 -12.96
N LEU A 31 3.32 -4.74 -13.56
CA LEU A 31 2.97 -4.66 -14.97
C LEU A 31 3.83 -3.59 -15.64
N VAL A 32 4.29 -3.82 -16.87
CA VAL A 32 5.06 -2.84 -17.63
C VAL A 32 4.36 -2.56 -18.96
N PHE A 33 4.09 -1.28 -19.20
CA PHE A 33 3.35 -0.79 -20.35
C PHE A 33 4.23 0.10 -21.24
N ASN A 34 3.95 0.08 -22.53
CA ASN A 34 4.43 1.11 -23.45
C ASN A 34 3.69 2.44 -23.17
N SER A 35 4.42 3.52 -22.88
CA SER A 35 3.81 4.78 -22.45
C SER A 35 3.00 5.50 -23.54
N LYS A 36 3.20 5.15 -24.82
CA LYS A 36 2.52 5.81 -25.95
C LYS A 36 1.29 5.04 -26.42
N THR A 37 1.34 3.72 -26.38
CA THR A 37 0.28 2.85 -26.90
C THR A 37 -0.58 2.23 -25.80
N ALA A 38 -0.16 2.31 -24.54
CA ALA A 38 -0.73 1.61 -23.38
C ALA A 38 -0.73 0.07 -23.53
N GLU A 39 0.06 -0.46 -24.45
CA GLU A 39 0.24 -1.91 -24.61
C GLU A 39 0.94 -2.50 -23.39
N LEU A 40 0.39 -3.60 -22.85
CA LEU A 40 1.02 -4.38 -21.80
C LEU A 40 2.14 -5.26 -22.39
N LEU A 41 3.39 -4.96 -22.04
CA LEU A 41 4.56 -5.65 -22.59
C LEU A 41 4.99 -6.85 -21.75
N SER A 42 4.87 -6.76 -20.42
CA SER A 42 5.24 -7.83 -19.50
C SER A 42 4.53 -7.65 -18.17
N HIS A 43 4.30 -8.76 -17.47
CA HIS A 43 3.82 -8.75 -16.09
C HIS A 43 4.19 -10.04 -15.36
N HIS A 44 4.10 -10.00 -14.05
CA HIS A 44 4.13 -11.15 -13.16
C HIS A 44 3.11 -10.95 -12.02
N GLN A 45 2.64 -12.05 -11.44
CA GLN A 45 1.67 -12.06 -10.36
C GLN A 45 2.10 -13.07 -9.31
N VAL A 46 2.02 -12.69 -8.04
CA VAL A 46 2.26 -13.54 -6.87
C VAL A 46 1.02 -13.48 -5.98
N GLU A 47 0.53 -14.63 -5.54
CA GLU A 47 -0.59 -14.70 -4.59
C GLU A 47 -0.14 -14.27 -3.19
N ILE A 48 -1.03 -13.57 -2.47
CA ILE A 48 -0.81 -13.15 -1.07
C ILE A 48 -1.65 -14.03 -0.15
N LYS A 49 -1.07 -14.50 0.94
CA LYS A 49 -1.80 -15.23 1.97
C LYS A 49 -2.45 -14.28 2.96
N GLN A 50 -3.71 -14.59 3.26
CA GLN A 50 -4.45 -13.97 4.35
C GLN A 50 -4.40 -14.86 5.58
N SER A 51 -4.20 -14.24 6.74
CA SER A 51 -4.32 -14.86 8.04
C SER A 51 -5.67 -14.55 8.67
N PHE A 52 -6.27 -15.55 9.32
CA PHE A 52 -7.56 -15.44 10.00
C PHE A 52 -7.42 -15.85 11.48
N PRO A 53 -6.80 -15.03 12.34
CA PRO A 53 -6.49 -15.43 13.72
C PRO A 53 -7.73 -15.71 14.58
N LYS A 54 -8.85 -15.04 14.26
CA LYS A 54 -10.15 -15.13 14.94
C LYS A 54 -11.27 -14.92 13.93
N GLU A 55 -12.50 -15.31 14.31
CA GLU A 55 -13.67 -15.03 13.50
C GLU A 55 -13.81 -13.53 13.19
N GLY A 56 -13.99 -13.21 11.90
CA GLY A 56 -14.08 -11.84 11.42
C GLY A 56 -12.77 -11.05 11.39
N TRP A 57 -11.65 -11.65 11.81
CA TRP A 57 -10.33 -11.00 11.77
C TRP A 57 -9.59 -11.43 10.51
N VAL A 58 -9.04 -10.46 9.79
CA VAL A 58 -8.30 -10.69 8.54
C VAL A 58 -7.05 -9.84 8.53
N GLU A 59 -5.91 -10.52 8.39
CA GLU A 59 -4.58 -9.94 8.48
C GLU A 59 -3.72 -10.36 7.29
N GLU A 60 -2.78 -9.49 6.93
CA GLU A 60 -1.72 -9.80 5.97
C GLU A 60 -0.36 -9.43 6.59
N ASP A 61 0.67 -10.23 6.31
CA ASP A 61 2.03 -9.91 6.73
C ASP A 61 2.60 -8.80 5.82
N PRO A 62 2.95 -7.62 6.36
CA PRO A 62 3.53 -6.52 5.57
C PRO A 62 4.82 -6.87 4.84
N ASN A 63 5.61 -7.81 5.39
CA ASN A 63 6.83 -8.29 4.77
C ASN A 63 6.52 -9.26 3.61
N GLU A 64 5.46 -10.08 3.71
CA GLU A 64 4.99 -10.91 2.60
C GLU A 64 4.46 -10.04 1.45
N ILE A 65 3.71 -8.97 1.76
CA ILE A 65 3.29 -7.97 0.78
C ILE A 65 4.51 -7.39 0.08
N LEU A 66 5.51 -6.91 0.82
CA LEU A 66 6.70 -6.29 0.23
C LEU A 66 7.52 -7.29 -0.60
N GLN A 67 7.70 -8.51 -0.12
CA GLN A 67 8.43 -9.56 -0.83
C GLN A 67 7.74 -9.93 -2.14
N SER A 68 6.41 -10.00 -2.16
CA SER A 68 5.65 -10.28 -3.38
C SER A 68 5.82 -9.18 -4.44
N VAL A 69 5.98 -7.92 -4.02
CA VAL A 69 6.25 -6.78 -4.91
C VAL A 69 7.63 -6.95 -5.53
N TYR A 70 8.66 -7.24 -4.73
CA TYR A 70 10.01 -7.47 -5.24
C TYR A 70 10.07 -8.66 -6.21
N GLU A 71 9.42 -9.77 -5.88
CA GLU A 71 9.35 -10.92 -6.78
C GLU A 71 8.64 -10.57 -8.10
N CYS A 72 7.50 -9.88 -8.05
CA CYS A 72 6.82 -9.43 -9.27
C CYS A 72 7.70 -8.51 -10.12
N MET A 73 8.42 -7.57 -9.50
CA MET A 73 9.35 -6.68 -10.18
C MET A 73 10.49 -7.44 -10.85
N GLU A 74 11.16 -8.33 -10.11
CA GLU A 74 12.28 -9.14 -10.60
C GLU A 74 11.84 -10.01 -11.79
N ARG A 75 10.79 -10.81 -11.61
CA ARG A 75 10.29 -11.72 -12.65
C ARG A 75 9.80 -11.01 -13.91
N THR A 76 9.21 -9.83 -13.76
CA THR A 76 8.77 -9.03 -14.91
C THR A 76 9.95 -8.45 -15.68
N CYS A 77 10.99 -7.97 -14.97
CA CYS A 77 12.22 -7.47 -15.57
C CYS A 77 13.04 -8.58 -16.26
N GLU A 78 13.06 -9.79 -15.69
CA GLU A 78 13.64 -10.98 -16.35
C GLU A 78 12.94 -11.25 -17.69
N LYS A 79 11.61 -11.27 -17.71
CA LYS A 79 10.81 -11.45 -18.94
C LYS A 79 11.07 -10.34 -19.96
N LEU A 80 11.17 -9.07 -19.55
CA LEU A 80 11.51 -7.97 -20.45
C LEU A 80 12.89 -8.14 -21.09
N THR A 81 13.87 -8.57 -20.30
CA THR A 81 15.23 -8.84 -20.79
C THR A 81 15.24 -9.97 -21.82
N GLN A 82 14.46 -11.04 -21.59
CA GLN A 82 14.28 -12.14 -22.56
C GLN A 82 13.63 -11.68 -23.88
N LEU A 83 12.78 -10.66 -23.82
CA LEU A 83 12.17 -10.01 -24.98
C LEU A 83 13.08 -8.96 -25.66
N ASN A 84 14.34 -8.83 -25.22
CA ASN A 84 15.29 -7.79 -25.66
C ASN A 84 14.78 -6.35 -25.45
N ILE A 85 13.96 -6.13 -24.42
CA ILE A 85 13.46 -4.82 -24.00
C ILE A 85 14.34 -4.29 -22.87
N ASP A 86 14.91 -3.11 -23.04
CA ASP A 86 15.77 -2.48 -22.03
C ASP A 86 14.94 -1.94 -20.85
N ILE A 87 15.16 -2.51 -19.66
CA ILE A 87 14.48 -2.11 -18.43
C ILE A 87 14.77 -0.64 -18.03
N SER A 88 15.89 -0.07 -18.49
CA SER A 88 16.21 1.36 -18.26
C SER A 88 15.25 2.31 -18.98
N ASN A 89 14.40 1.79 -19.87
CA ASN A 89 13.31 2.54 -20.48
C ASN A 89 12.11 2.73 -19.55
N ILE A 90 12.02 2.03 -18.41
CA ILE A 90 11.00 2.31 -17.37
C ILE A 90 11.33 3.66 -16.74
N LYS A 91 10.47 4.65 -16.96
CA LYS A 91 10.68 6.04 -16.49
C LYS A 91 9.89 6.39 -15.24
N ALA A 92 8.86 5.61 -14.93
CA ALA A 92 8.03 5.81 -13.76
C ALA A 92 7.41 4.49 -13.31
N ILE A 93 7.10 4.41 -12.02
CA ILE A 93 6.33 3.32 -11.40
C ILE A 93 5.12 3.95 -10.73
N GLY A 94 3.92 3.54 -11.14
CA GLY A 94 2.69 3.85 -10.42
C GLY A 94 2.41 2.80 -9.35
N VAL A 95 1.74 3.20 -8.27
CA VAL A 95 1.28 2.29 -7.21
C VAL A 95 -0.23 2.39 -7.11
N THR A 96 -0.90 1.24 -7.19
CA THR A 96 -2.31 1.08 -6.82
C THR A 96 -2.41 -0.08 -5.84
N ASN A 97 -3.36 0.01 -4.92
CA ASN A 97 -3.41 -0.89 -3.77
C ASN A 97 -4.84 -1.15 -3.30
N GLN A 98 -5.02 -2.21 -2.53
CA GLN A 98 -6.18 -2.36 -1.67
C GLN A 98 -6.19 -1.19 -0.67
N ARG A 99 -7.29 -0.45 -0.65
CA ARG A 99 -7.45 0.73 0.19
C ARG A 99 -7.85 0.30 1.60
N GLU A 100 -7.82 1.25 2.53
CA GLU A 100 -8.14 1.10 3.95
C GLU A 100 -7.26 0.16 4.79
N THR A 101 -6.71 -0.92 4.21
CA THR A 101 -5.78 -1.84 4.88
C THR A 101 -4.67 -1.04 5.54
N THR A 102 -4.49 -1.25 6.85
CA THR A 102 -3.76 -0.34 7.73
C THR A 102 -2.50 -0.99 8.27
N LEU A 103 -1.38 -0.27 8.13
CA LEU A 103 -0.07 -0.68 8.59
C LEU A 103 0.49 0.32 9.60
N VAL A 104 1.25 -0.19 10.56
CA VAL A 104 2.09 0.61 11.45
C VAL A 104 3.47 -0.03 11.50
N TRP A 105 4.50 0.77 11.27
CA TRP A 105 5.90 0.34 11.31
C TRP A 105 6.73 1.33 12.11
N ASP A 106 7.95 0.92 12.43
CA ASP A 106 8.91 1.72 13.19
C ASP A 106 9.90 2.39 12.25
N LYS A 107 9.99 3.73 12.30
CA LYS A 107 10.85 4.52 11.42
C LYS A 107 12.35 4.26 11.63
N GLU A 108 12.74 3.79 12.82
CA GLU A 108 14.15 3.59 13.17
C GLU A 108 14.62 2.19 12.77
N THR A 109 13.83 1.16 13.08
CA THR A 109 14.17 -0.23 12.75
C THR A 109 13.80 -0.60 11.31
N GLY A 110 12.76 0.06 10.78
CA GLY A 110 12.12 -0.21 9.51
C GLY A 110 11.19 -1.42 9.50
N GLU A 111 10.94 -2.01 10.66
CA GLU A 111 10.16 -3.23 10.78
C GLU A 111 8.67 -2.92 11.02
N PRO A 112 7.75 -3.73 10.46
CA PRO A 112 6.35 -3.70 10.85
C PRO A 112 6.17 -4.02 12.33
N LEU A 113 5.30 -3.28 13.01
CA LEU A 113 5.02 -3.47 14.45
C LEU A 113 3.88 -4.45 14.72
N TYR A 114 3.11 -4.78 13.69
CA TYR A 114 2.03 -5.76 13.70
C TYR A 114 1.68 -6.15 12.26
N ASN A 115 0.90 -7.20 12.09
CA ASN A 115 0.31 -7.51 10.78
C ASN A 115 -0.58 -6.35 10.29
N ALA A 116 -0.69 -6.21 8.97
CA ALA A 116 -1.64 -5.27 8.38
C ALA A 116 -3.08 -5.72 8.70
N ILE A 117 -3.91 -4.81 9.19
CA ILE A 117 -5.34 -5.10 9.39
C ILE A 117 -6.07 -4.80 8.08
N VAL A 118 -6.63 -5.84 7.45
CA VAL A 118 -7.23 -5.77 6.11
C VAL A 118 -8.56 -5.02 6.13
N TRP A 119 -8.92 -4.35 5.03
CA TRP A 119 -10.13 -3.51 4.92
C TRP A 119 -11.44 -4.19 5.39
N LEU A 120 -11.59 -5.49 5.12
CA LEU A 120 -12.78 -6.28 5.44
C LEU A 120 -12.80 -6.84 6.88
N ASP A 121 -11.77 -6.56 7.69
CA ASP A 121 -11.68 -6.96 9.09
C ASP A 121 -12.77 -6.29 9.95
N LEU A 122 -13.34 -7.08 10.87
CA LEU A 122 -14.46 -6.68 11.73
C LEU A 122 -14.06 -6.46 13.20
N ARG A 123 -12.78 -6.59 13.57
CA ARG A 123 -12.33 -6.50 14.97
C ARG A 123 -12.61 -5.15 15.62
N THR A 124 -12.76 -4.11 14.81
CA THR A 124 -12.98 -2.72 15.24
C THR A 124 -14.45 -2.40 15.49
N GLN A 125 -15.35 -3.39 15.45
CA GLN A 125 -16.79 -3.22 15.66
C GLN A 125 -17.11 -2.50 16.98
N SER A 126 -16.46 -2.89 18.09
CA SER A 126 -16.66 -2.24 19.39
C SER A 126 -16.16 -0.79 19.41
N THR A 127 -15.05 -0.51 18.74
CA THR A 127 -14.52 0.85 18.56
C THR A 127 -15.50 1.71 17.77
N VAL A 128 -16.06 1.18 16.69
CA VAL A 128 -17.08 1.85 15.86
C VAL A 128 -18.34 2.17 16.68
N GLU A 129 -18.85 1.21 17.44
CA GLU A 129 -20.02 1.41 18.30
C GLU A 129 -19.76 2.48 19.38
N SER A 130 -18.58 2.45 20.00
CA SER A 130 -18.16 3.46 20.98
C SER A 130 -18.09 4.86 20.36
N LEU A 131 -17.51 4.99 19.17
CA LEU A 131 -17.44 6.25 18.43
C LEU A 131 -18.84 6.77 18.07
N ILE A 132 -19.70 5.93 17.50
CA ILE A 132 -21.08 6.30 17.16
C ILE A 132 -21.81 6.80 18.41
N ASN A 133 -21.68 6.11 19.55
CA ASN A 133 -22.34 6.50 20.79
C ASN A 133 -21.87 7.86 21.34
N LYS A 134 -20.66 8.31 20.98
CA LYS A 134 -20.13 9.64 21.35
C LYS A 134 -20.61 10.76 20.41
N THR A 135 -21.14 10.42 19.23
CA THR A 135 -21.65 11.45 18.30
C THR A 135 -23.02 11.99 18.71
N PRO A 136 -23.33 13.26 18.40
CA PRO A 136 -24.67 13.80 18.56
C PRO A 136 -25.73 12.94 17.86
N GLY A 137 -26.74 12.52 18.62
CA GLY A 137 -27.84 11.67 18.11
C GLY A 137 -27.42 10.25 17.73
N ARG A 138 -26.25 9.76 18.17
CA ARG A 138 -25.71 8.42 17.83
C ARG A 138 -25.68 8.18 16.31
N ASN A 139 -25.27 9.20 15.57
CA ASN A 139 -25.35 9.24 14.12
C ASN A 139 -24.08 8.66 13.48
N LYS A 140 -24.19 7.48 12.87
CA LYS A 140 -23.10 6.87 12.09
C LYS A 140 -22.58 7.74 10.92
N ASN A 141 -23.35 8.74 10.47
CA ASN A 141 -22.96 9.63 9.39
C ASN A 141 -22.35 10.95 9.88
N HIS A 142 -22.09 11.11 11.19
CA HIS A 142 -21.65 12.38 11.76
C HIS A 142 -20.42 12.97 11.06
N LEU A 143 -19.47 12.13 10.63
CA LEU A 143 -18.23 12.55 9.98
C LEU A 143 -18.34 12.78 8.46
N LYS A 144 -19.48 12.44 7.83
CA LYS A 144 -19.64 12.50 6.37
C LYS A 144 -19.40 13.88 5.78
N HIS A 145 -19.71 14.94 6.52
CA HIS A 145 -19.53 16.31 6.06
C HIS A 145 -18.06 16.74 5.92
N LYS A 146 -17.12 15.97 6.50
CA LYS A 146 -15.66 16.18 6.34
C LYS A 146 -15.03 15.11 5.47
N THR A 147 -15.39 13.85 5.68
CA THR A 147 -14.70 12.70 5.07
C THR A 147 -15.45 12.11 3.88
N GLY A 148 -16.75 12.38 3.74
CA GLY A 148 -17.65 11.65 2.84
C GLY A 148 -18.02 10.24 3.35
N LEU A 149 -17.50 9.81 4.51
CA LEU A 149 -17.60 8.44 5.01
C LEU A 149 -18.51 8.32 6.25
N PRO A 150 -19.27 7.23 6.39
CA PRO A 150 -19.85 6.86 7.68
C PRO A 150 -18.77 6.32 8.63
N ILE A 151 -19.06 6.28 9.93
CA ILE A 151 -18.26 5.53 10.89
C ILE A 151 -18.52 4.04 10.64
N SER A 152 -17.46 3.29 10.31
CA SER A 152 -17.54 1.88 9.93
C SER A 152 -16.19 1.18 10.19
N THR A 153 -16.22 -0.14 10.33
CA THR A 153 -15.03 -0.98 10.53
C THR A 153 -14.06 -0.94 9.35
N TYR A 154 -14.56 -0.55 8.17
CA TYR A 154 -13.80 -0.46 6.93
C TYR A 154 -12.60 0.48 7.03
N PHE A 155 -12.74 1.65 7.66
CA PHE A 155 -11.77 2.75 7.49
C PHE A 155 -10.55 2.66 8.42
N SER A 156 -9.44 3.26 7.99
CA SER A 156 -8.14 3.07 8.64
C SER A 156 -8.05 3.61 10.07
N ALA A 157 -8.73 4.73 10.40
CA ALA A 157 -8.64 5.35 11.72
C ALA A 157 -9.04 4.40 12.86
N VAL A 158 -10.10 3.60 12.68
CA VAL A 158 -10.54 2.67 13.73
C VAL A 158 -9.59 1.48 13.88
N LYS A 159 -8.92 1.07 12.80
CA LYS A 159 -7.87 0.04 12.81
C LYS A 159 -6.62 0.57 13.52
N LEU A 160 -6.20 1.80 13.20
CA LEU A 160 -5.10 2.49 13.87
C LEU A 160 -5.36 2.63 15.38
N ARG A 161 -6.55 3.11 15.76
CA ARG A 161 -6.95 3.21 17.18
C ARG A 161 -6.87 1.85 17.88
N TRP A 162 -7.39 0.80 17.24
CA TRP A 162 -7.31 -0.57 17.78
C TRP A 162 -5.87 -1.02 17.98
N LEU A 163 -4.98 -0.81 17.02
CA LEU A 163 -3.55 -1.13 17.14
C LEU A 163 -2.90 -0.40 18.33
N MET A 164 -3.18 0.89 18.47
CA MET A 164 -2.66 1.71 19.58
C MET A 164 -3.17 1.26 20.96
N ASP A 165 -4.38 0.70 21.03
CA ASP A 165 -5.00 0.23 22.27
C ASP A 165 -4.59 -1.22 22.65
N ASN A 166 -4.30 -2.06 21.65
CA ASN A 166 -4.22 -3.52 21.86
C ASN A 166 -2.85 -4.12 21.54
N VAL A 167 -1.98 -3.42 20.79
CA VAL A 167 -0.64 -3.92 20.43
C VAL A 167 0.41 -3.12 21.19
N LYS A 168 1.10 -3.80 22.11
CA LYS A 168 2.07 -3.19 23.03
C LYS A 168 3.20 -2.50 22.27
N GLU A 169 3.73 -3.15 21.25
CA GLU A 169 4.83 -2.67 20.40
C GLU A 169 4.44 -1.38 19.66
N VAL A 170 3.21 -1.32 19.16
CA VAL A 170 2.64 -0.10 18.54
C VAL A 170 2.52 1.01 19.58
N HIS A 171 1.97 0.71 20.75
CA HIS A 171 1.83 1.69 21.83
C HIS A 171 3.19 2.30 22.23
N GLU A 172 4.19 1.46 22.47
CA GLU A 172 5.55 1.90 22.83
C GLU A 172 6.20 2.74 21.73
N ALA A 173 6.02 2.38 20.46
CA ALA A 173 6.54 3.15 19.33
C ALA A 173 5.84 4.50 19.17
N VAL A 174 4.53 4.59 19.44
CA VAL A 174 3.79 5.86 19.43
C VAL A 174 4.30 6.79 20.52
N VAL A 175 4.39 6.30 21.76
CA VAL A 175 4.88 7.09 22.91
C VAL A 175 6.33 7.54 22.70
N SER A 176 7.14 6.74 22.02
CA SER A 176 8.53 7.07 21.68
C SER A 176 8.67 7.90 20.40
N HIS A 177 7.58 8.30 19.75
CA HIS A 177 7.57 9.02 18.47
C HIS A 177 8.31 8.30 17.31
N ARG A 178 8.37 6.97 17.35
CA ARG A 178 9.00 6.12 16.33
C ARG A 178 7.99 5.50 15.36
N ALA A 179 6.72 5.40 15.76
CA ALA A 179 5.67 4.84 14.92
C ALA A 179 5.40 5.68 13.67
N MET A 180 5.26 5.01 12.54
CA MET A 180 4.73 5.52 11.29
C MET A 180 3.44 4.76 10.96
N PHE A 181 2.45 5.48 10.43
CA PHE A 181 1.18 4.93 9.99
C PHE A 181 1.01 5.16 8.49
N GLY A 182 0.35 4.21 7.82
CA GLY A 182 -0.07 4.40 6.45
C GLY A 182 -1.02 3.30 5.97
N THR A 183 -1.65 3.59 4.85
CA THR A 183 -2.25 2.57 3.98
C THR A 183 -1.15 1.87 3.17
N VAL A 184 -1.51 0.84 2.41
CA VAL A 184 -0.54 0.01 1.67
C VAL A 184 0.34 0.83 0.72
N ASP A 185 -0.19 1.84 0.03
CA ASP A 185 0.59 2.75 -0.81
C ASP A 185 1.73 3.42 -0.03
N SER A 186 1.45 3.93 1.16
CA SER A 186 2.45 4.60 1.98
C SER A 186 3.55 3.65 2.43
N TRP A 187 3.20 2.42 2.81
CA TRP A 187 4.16 1.38 3.17
C TRP A 187 5.08 1.04 1.99
N LEU A 188 4.48 0.79 0.81
CA LEU A 188 5.23 0.43 -0.38
C LEU A 188 6.15 1.57 -0.84
N ILE A 189 5.65 2.80 -0.89
CA ILE A 189 6.47 3.97 -1.28
C ILE A 189 7.61 4.15 -0.29
N TRP A 190 7.35 4.08 1.02
CA TRP A 190 8.37 4.24 2.04
C TRP A 190 9.47 3.18 1.91
N CYS A 191 9.11 1.90 1.77
CA CYS A 191 10.07 0.82 1.58
C CYS A 191 10.89 0.96 0.29
N LEU A 192 10.23 1.18 -0.84
CA LEU A 192 10.87 1.23 -2.17
C LEU A 192 11.77 2.46 -2.36
N THR A 193 11.58 3.51 -1.57
CA THR A 193 12.37 4.75 -1.66
C THR A 193 13.49 4.84 -0.61
N GLY A 194 13.74 3.78 0.16
CA GLY A 194 14.90 3.68 1.05
C GLY A 194 14.57 3.28 2.50
N GLY A 195 13.30 3.15 2.85
CA GLY A 195 12.85 2.73 4.18
C GLY A 195 13.50 3.54 5.30
N LYS A 196 14.11 2.85 6.28
CA LYS A 196 14.82 3.52 7.39
C LYS A 196 16.02 4.36 6.97
N SER A 197 16.49 4.21 5.73
CA SER A 197 17.61 4.96 5.16
C SER A 197 17.18 6.25 4.45
N GLY A 198 15.97 6.76 4.74
CA GLY A 198 15.44 8.00 4.15
C GLY A 198 14.27 7.81 3.18
N GLY A 199 13.49 6.74 3.37
CA GLY A 199 12.27 6.47 2.62
C GLY A 199 11.24 7.60 2.74
N VAL A 200 10.60 7.91 1.63
CA VAL A 200 9.57 8.94 1.52
C VAL A 200 8.28 8.41 2.13
N HIS A 201 7.80 9.09 3.18
CA HIS A 201 6.49 8.81 3.77
C HIS A 201 5.44 9.74 3.17
N CYS A 202 4.66 9.21 2.24
CA CYS A 202 3.56 9.93 1.61
C CYS A 202 2.40 9.00 1.28
N THR A 203 1.23 9.59 1.04
CA THR A 203 0.04 8.92 0.52
C THR A 203 -0.59 9.82 -0.54
N ASP A 204 -1.34 9.23 -1.46
CA ASP A 204 -2.12 10.01 -2.41
C ASP A 204 -3.48 10.42 -1.79
N VAL A 205 -4.12 11.42 -2.39
CA VAL A 205 -5.41 11.93 -1.88
C VAL A 205 -6.52 10.88 -1.93
N THR A 206 -6.43 9.90 -2.83
CA THR A 206 -7.46 8.86 -2.92
C THR A 206 -7.34 7.87 -1.79
N ASN A 207 -6.14 7.42 -1.39
CA ASN A 207 -5.93 6.62 -0.18
C ASN A 207 -6.18 7.42 1.10
N ALA A 208 -5.69 8.66 1.18
CA ALA A 208 -5.91 9.55 2.33
C ALA A 208 -7.41 9.71 2.64
N SER A 209 -8.25 9.88 1.60
CA SER A 209 -9.71 10.01 1.75
C SER A 209 -10.39 8.79 2.41
N ARG A 210 -9.71 7.64 2.48
CA ARG A 210 -10.23 6.38 3.04
C ARG A 210 -9.84 6.16 4.50
N THR A 211 -9.04 7.07 5.06
CA THR A 211 -8.55 6.93 6.43
C THR A 211 -9.60 7.28 7.48
N MET A 212 -10.60 8.11 7.14
CA MET A 212 -11.48 8.80 8.10
C MET A 212 -10.77 9.89 8.94
N LEU A 213 -9.53 10.25 8.59
CA LEU A 213 -8.75 11.35 9.20
C LEU A 213 -8.53 12.54 8.25
N PHE A 214 -8.86 12.36 6.97
CA PHE A 214 -8.63 13.34 5.91
C PHE A 214 -9.93 14.07 5.57
N ASN A 215 -9.85 15.39 5.45
CA ASN A 215 -10.96 16.24 5.03
C ASN A 215 -10.93 16.43 3.51
N ILE A 216 -11.96 15.92 2.83
CA ILE A 216 -12.03 15.89 1.35
C ILE A 216 -12.34 17.27 0.74
N HIS A 217 -12.68 18.27 1.55
CA HIS A 217 -12.94 19.63 1.09
C HIS A 217 -11.69 20.49 1.16
N THR A 218 -10.91 20.37 2.23
CA THR A 218 -9.64 21.09 2.39
C THR A 218 -8.48 20.37 1.73
N MET A 219 -8.64 19.07 1.43
CA MET A 219 -7.59 18.19 0.91
C MET A 219 -6.41 18.09 1.87
N ASP A 220 -6.69 18.03 3.17
CA ASP A 220 -5.67 17.95 4.22
C ASP A 220 -6.16 17.08 5.40
N TRP A 221 -5.24 16.67 6.26
CA TRP A 221 -5.54 16.01 7.53
C TRP A 221 -6.35 16.96 8.43
N ASP A 222 -7.41 16.44 9.06
CA ASP A 222 -8.30 17.25 9.89
C ASP A 222 -7.93 17.11 11.37
N PRO A 223 -7.47 18.17 12.05
CA PRO A 223 -7.06 18.09 13.46
C PRO A 223 -8.17 17.71 14.43
N GLU A 224 -9.44 17.83 14.06
CA GLU A 224 -10.56 17.40 14.91
C GLU A 224 -10.83 15.89 14.77
N LEU A 225 -10.43 15.29 13.63
CA LEU A 225 -10.58 13.87 13.38
C LEU A 225 -9.44 13.03 13.98
N CYS A 226 -8.23 13.60 14.04
CA CYS A 226 -7.02 12.98 14.60
C CYS A 226 -7.02 12.98 16.13
#